data_AF-A0A4S1FC95-F1
#
_entry.id   AF-A0A4S1FC95-F1
#
_cell.length_a   1.000
_cell.length_b   1.000
_cell.length_c   1.000
_cell.angle_alpha   90.00
_cell.angle_beta   90.00
_cell.angle_gamma   90.00
#
_symmetry.space_group_name_H-M   'P 1'
#
loop_
_entity.id
_entity.type
_entity.pdbx_description
1 polymer ?
#
loop_
_entity_poly.entity_id
_entity_poly.type
_entity_poly.pdbx_seq_one_letter_code
_entity_poly.pdbx_strand_id
1 'polypeptide(L)'
;MRRGWPAGRREVQKHTLPAAPLPPLLFAASGRRPARCGKENLKEGGRLRRTKRDMEQNELDELRQRVACAAALDHAGYSIDLKESTRRAVKYRHGDQIVIVIHDGKGWFDPLSDAKGDVFSLMTHLHGVGFAEATLLVARLVGHEPREPVWKRQARKRGPDLGVAERWSGRRKPWPGSTTWRYLRDDRHLPEAVISAAIRHDLLREGPRGSMWAAHRDGEGVVTGWEERGPEWRGFSTGGAKVLFRFGPCDALRLCVTEAAIDAMSLAALESTRRDSLYVSTGGGWAPVTDAAIRLLAAREGLLLVAATDNNAQGDTYAVRLEAVAREAGGGFERLRPDEEDWNAELKARVKNRVK
;
A
#
# COMPACT_ATOMS: atom_id res chain seq x y z
N MET A 1 -2.06 68.71 14.06
CA MET A 1 -2.66 68.49 12.71
C MET A 1 -2.02 67.28 12.05
N ARG A 2 -2.67 66.72 11.01
CA ARG A 2 -2.26 65.56 10.19
C ARG A 2 -2.27 64.19 10.89
N ARG A 3 -3.32 63.42 10.62
CA ARG A 3 -3.41 61.98 10.86
C ARG A 3 -2.76 61.24 9.69
N GLY A 4 -2.09 60.12 9.94
CA GLY A 4 -1.56 59.22 8.91
C GLY A 4 -2.17 57.82 9.04
N TRP A 5 -2.75 57.32 7.96
CA TRP A 5 -3.32 55.97 7.87
C TRP A 5 -2.25 54.98 7.40
N PRO A 6 -2.24 53.74 7.92
CA PRO A 6 -1.79 52.59 7.14
C PRO A 6 -2.98 51.72 6.73
N ALA A 7 -3.01 51.29 5.46
CA ALA A 7 -4.08 50.47 4.92
C ALA A 7 -4.09 49.05 5.50
N GLY A 8 -5.27 48.55 5.89
CA GLY A 8 -5.44 47.17 6.33
C GLY A 8 -5.32 46.19 5.15
N ARG A 9 -4.36 45.27 5.21
CA ARG A 9 -4.39 44.05 4.41
C ARG A 9 -5.28 43.04 5.13
N ARG A 10 -6.44 42.71 4.55
CA ARG A 10 -7.19 41.52 4.95
C ARG A 10 -6.45 40.29 4.43
N GLU A 11 -5.86 39.51 5.31
CA GLU A 11 -5.41 38.17 4.97
C GLU A 11 -6.62 37.28 4.69
N VAL A 12 -6.69 36.74 3.47
CA VAL A 12 -7.71 35.75 3.10
C VAL A 12 -7.24 34.39 3.63
N GLN A 13 -7.90 33.89 4.67
CA GLN A 13 -7.68 32.56 5.20
C GLN A 13 -7.99 31.50 4.13
N LYS A 14 -6.93 30.95 3.52
CA LYS A 14 -7.04 29.77 2.68
C LYS A 14 -7.09 28.52 3.56
N HIS A 15 -8.29 28.13 3.97
CA HIS A 15 -8.51 26.82 4.58
C HIS A 15 -8.07 25.73 3.60
N THR A 16 -6.94 25.10 3.90
CA THR A 16 -6.41 23.98 3.13
C THR A 16 -6.88 22.72 3.85
N LEU A 17 -7.92 22.07 3.32
CA LEU A 17 -8.41 20.80 3.85
C LEU A 17 -7.35 19.70 3.60
N PRO A 18 -7.02 18.85 4.59
CA PRO A 18 -6.13 17.72 4.37
C PRO A 18 -6.83 16.69 3.48
N ALA A 19 -6.10 16.16 2.49
CA ALA A 19 -6.62 15.11 1.62
C ALA A 19 -6.75 13.79 2.39
N ALA A 20 -7.95 13.21 2.39
CA ALA A 20 -8.21 11.91 3.01
C ALA A 20 -7.50 10.77 2.22
N PRO A 21 -6.98 9.74 2.91
CA PRO A 21 -6.43 8.56 2.24
C PRO A 21 -7.55 7.69 1.64
N LEU A 22 -7.28 7.08 0.49
CA LEU A 22 -8.22 6.18 -0.20
C LEU A 22 -8.43 4.86 0.59
N PRO A 23 -9.64 4.28 0.60
CA PRO A 23 -9.93 3.03 1.29
C PRO A 23 -9.36 1.79 0.56
N PRO A 24 -9.09 0.67 1.27
CA PRO A 24 -8.68 -0.59 0.66
C PRO A 24 -9.84 -1.26 -0.10
N LEU A 25 -9.59 -1.72 -1.33
CA LEU A 25 -10.57 -2.49 -2.10
C LEU A 25 -10.54 -3.97 -1.70
N LEU A 26 -11.73 -4.50 -1.38
CA LEU A 26 -11.96 -5.90 -1.01
C LEU A 26 -12.55 -6.72 -2.16
N PHE A 27 -12.35 -8.04 -2.02
CA PHE A 27 -13.01 -9.17 -2.67
C PHE A 27 -12.60 -9.67 -4.07
N ALA A 28 -12.57 -11.01 -4.12
CA ALA A 28 -12.26 -11.85 -5.25
C ALA A 28 -13.54 -12.31 -5.98
N ALA A 29 -13.42 -12.60 -7.27
CA ALA A 29 -14.50 -13.17 -8.06
C ALA A 29 -14.65 -14.69 -7.77
N SER A 30 -15.80 -15.10 -7.24
CA SER A 30 -16.17 -16.51 -7.12
C SER A 30 -17.01 -16.94 -8.34
N GLY A 31 -16.45 -17.81 -9.18
CA GLY A 31 -17.14 -18.35 -10.34
C GLY A 31 -18.07 -19.51 -9.98
N ARG A 32 -19.37 -19.41 -10.28
CA ARG A 32 -20.28 -20.56 -10.43
C ARG A 32 -21.23 -20.34 -11.61
N ARG A 33 -21.25 -21.32 -12.54
CA ARG A 33 -22.31 -21.49 -13.53
C ARG A 33 -23.42 -22.37 -12.94
N PRO A 34 -24.67 -22.20 -13.38
CA PRO A 34 -25.61 -23.31 -13.58
C PRO A 34 -26.05 -23.43 -15.05
N ALA A 35 -26.80 -24.48 -15.40
CA ALA A 35 -27.10 -24.87 -16.78
C ALA A 35 -28.60 -25.09 -17.07
N ARG A 36 -28.99 -24.82 -18.32
CA ARG A 36 -30.13 -25.34 -19.14
C ARG A 36 -31.57 -25.35 -18.58
N CYS A 37 -32.44 -24.54 -19.20
CA CYS A 37 -33.74 -24.90 -19.86
C CYS A 37 -34.28 -23.66 -20.64
N GLY A 38 -35.19 -23.71 -21.64
CA GLY A 38 -35.65 -24.81 -22.51
C GLY A 38 -37.04 -24.56 -23.16
N LYS A 39 -37.16 -24.69 -24.50
CA LYS A 39 -38.35 -24.44 -25.38
C LYS A 39 -38.75 -22.93 -25.47
N GLU A 40 -39.45 -22.42 -26.50
CA GLU A 40 -40.40 -23.02 -27.47
C GLU A 40 -40.42 -22.25 -28.84
N ASN A 41 -41.08 -22.80 -29.88
CA ASN A 41 -41.18 -22.19 -31.24
C ASN A 41 -42.60 -21.66 -31.52
N LEU A 42 -42.73 -20.52 -32.22
CA LEU A 42 -43.88 -20.18 -33.07
C LEU A 42 -43.56 -19.06 -34.09
N LYS A 43 -44.44 -18.86 -35.09
CA LYS A 43 -44.10 -18.38 -36.45
C LYS A 43 -44.56 -16.96 -36.80
N GLU A 44 -43.96 -16.46 -37.90
CA GLU A 44 -44.55 -15.58 -38.94
C GLU A 44 -44.83 -14.09 -38.61
N GLY A 45 -44.67 -13.22 -39.62
CA GLY A 45 -44.99 -11.79 -39.56
C GLY A 45 -43.89 -10.87 -40.12
N GLY A 46 -44.00 -10.48 -41.40
CA GLY A 46 -42.94 -9.74 -42.10
C GLY A 46 -43.03 -8.21 -42.04
N ARG A 47 -41.84 -7.61 -42.13
CA ARG A 47 -41.48 -6.26 -42.66
C ARG A 47 -41.63 -5.00 -41.77
N LEU A 48 -40.47 -4.34 -41.70
CA LEU A 48 -40.26 -2.89 -41.77
C LEU A 48 -40.16 -2.07 -40.47
N ARG A 49 -39.03 -2.22 -39.76
CA ARG A 49 -38.29 -1.05 -39.25
C ARG A 49 -36.78 -1.28 -39.31
N ARG A 50 -36.05 -0.23 -39.71
CA ARG A 50 -34.66 -0.29 -40.19
C ARG A 50 -33.67 0.02 -39.07
N THR A 51 -32.64 -0.83 -38.96
CA THR A 51 -31.38 -0.61 -38.22
C THR A 51 -31.49 -0.21 -36.74
N LYS A 52 -31.67 -1.21 -35.88
CA LYS A 52 -30.89 -1.27 -34.64
C LYS A 52 -29.73 -2.26 -34.90
N ARG A 53 -28.51 -1.76 -35.06
CA ARG A 53 -27.31 -2.61 -35.08
C ARG A 53 -26.98 -2.88 -33.62
N ASP A 54 -27.35 -4.05 -33.11
CA ASP A 54 -26.70 -4.57 -31.92
C ASP A 54 -25.27 -4.94 -32.36
N MET A 55 -24.30 -4.11 -31.96
CA MET A 55 -22.89 -4.35 -32.26
C MET A 55 -22.44 -5.64 -31.57
N GLU A 56 -21.59 -6.42 -32.24
CA GLU A 56 -21.10 -7.66 -31.67
C GLU A 56 -20.21 -7.35 -30.46
N GLN A 57 -20.22 -8.23 -29.45
CA GLN A 57 -19.42 -8.05 -28.22
C GLN A 57 -17.93 -7.80 -28.54
N ASN A 58 -17.42 -8.43 -29.60
CA ASN A 58 -16.08 -8.24 -30.13
C ASN A 58 -15.81 -6.80 -30.57
N GLU A 59 -16.75 -6.13 -31.25
CA GLU A 59 -16.60 -4.73 -31.70
C GLU A 59 -16.53 -3.77 -30.51
N LEU A 60 -17.30 -4.03 -29.44
CA LEU A 60 -17.25 -3.25 -28.20
C LEU A 60 -15.92 -3.42 -27.46
N ASP A 61 -15.39 -4.65 -27.42
CA ASP A 61 -14.10 -4.93 -26.79
C ASP A 61 -12.92 -4.37 -27.61
N GLU A 62 -12.99 -4.38 -28.95
CA GLU A 62 -12.04 -3.68 -29.81
C GLU A 62 -12.03 -2.17 -29.56
N LEU A 63 -13.20 -1.53 -29.49
CA LEU A 63 -13.29 -0.10 -29.17
C LEU A 63 -12.74 0.22 -27.78
N ARG A 64 -13.03 -0.62 -26.78
CA ARG A 64 -12.46 -0.51 -25.42
C ARG A 64 -10.93 -0.62 -25.41
N GLN A 65 -10.35 -1.45 -26.29
CA GLN A 65 -8.90 -1.56 -26.44
C GLN A 65 -8.28 -0.42 -27.26
N ARG A 66 -9.00 0.14 -28.25
CA ARG A 66 -8.46 1.19 -29.14
C ARG A 66 -8.60 2.62 -28.62
N VAL A 67 -9.60 2.91 -27.79
CA VAL A 67 -9.83 4.24 -27.23
C VAL A 67 -9.42 4.27 -25.75
N ALA A 68 -8.76 5.34 -25.32
CA ALA A 68 -8.43 5.60 -23.91
C ALA A 68 -9.37 6.64 -23.31
N CYS A 69 -9.63 6.56 -22.00
CA CYS A 69 -10.44 7.55 -21.28
C CYS A 69 -9.90 8.98 -21.42
N ALA A 70 -8.59 9.15 -21.62
CA ALA A 70 -7.97 10.44 -21.89
C ALA A 70 -8.51 11.12 -23.17
N ALA A 71 -8.79 10.37 -24.24
CA ALA A 71 -9.30 10.91 -25.50
C ALA A 71 -10.73 11.48 -25.35
N ALA A 72 -11.56 10.83 -24.51
CA ALA A 72 -12.87 11.34 -24.14
C ALA A 72 -12.78 12.66 -23.35
N LEU A 73 -11.83 12.74 -22.41
CA LEU A 73 -11.63 13.91 -21.55
C LEU A 73 -11.05 15.11 -22.31
N ASP A 74 -10.08 14.88 -23.21
CA ASP A 74 -9.56 15.91 -24.10
C ASP A 74 -10.65 16.47 -25.03
N HIS A 75 -11.49 15.59 -25.60
CA HIS A 75 -12.62 16.00 -26.43
C HIS A 75 -13.67 16.80 -25.63
N ALA A 76 -13.88 16.45 -24.36
CA ALA A 76 -14.74 17.18 -23.43
C ALA A 76 -14.07 18.43 -22.80
N GLY A 77 -12.88 18.83 -23.23
CA GLY A 77 -12.21 20.06 -22.79
C GLY A 77 -11.57 20.01 -21.40
N TYR A 78 -11.38 18.82 -20.82
CA TYR A 78 -10.68 18.67 -19.55
C TYR A 78 -9.19 18.99 -19.68
N SER A 79 -8.60 19.45 -18.58
CA SER A 79 -7.18 19.78 -18.46
C SER A 79 -6.49 18.86 -17.44
N ILE A 80 -5.25 18.47 -17.71
CA ILE A 80 -4.49 17.60 -16.79
C ILE A 80 -3.96 18.41 -15.61
N ASP A 81 -4.36 18.04 -14.40
CA ASP A 81 -3.76 18.53 -13.16
C ASP A 81 -2.48 17.73 -12.87
N LEU A 82 -1.38 18.14 -13.49
CA LEU A 82 -0.06 17.52 -13.30
C LEU A 82 0.47 17.60 -11.84
N LYS A 83 -0.09 18.46 -10.98
CA LYS A 83 0.35 18.58 -9.58
C LYS A 83 -0.28 17.52 -8.69
N GLU A 84 -1.54 17.18 -8.96
CA GLU A 84 -2.31 16.19 -8.21
C GLU A 84 -2.40 14.83 -8.94
N SER A 85 -1.72 14.69 -10.08
CA SER A 85 -1.58 13.42 -10.82
C SER A 85 -0.40 12.57 -10.34
N THR A 86 -0.52 11.26 -10.49
CA THR A 86 0.58 10.29 -10.37
C THR A 86 0.73 9.49 -11.67
N ARG A 87 1.84 8.76 -11.85
CA ARG A 87 2.04 7.92 -13.05
C ARG A 87 1.00 6.80 -13.24
N ARG A 88 0.30 6.38 -12.18
CA ARG A 88 -0.72 5.32 -12.22
C ARG A 88 -2.16 5.85 -12.14
N ALA A 89 -2.33 7.15 -11.88
CA ALA A 89 -3.61 7.81 -11.71
C ALA A 89 -3.48 9.27 -12.16
N VAL A 90 -3.97 9.58 -13.36
CA VAL A 90 -3.88 10.93 -13.95
C VAL A 90 -5.17 11.68 -13.67
N LYS A 91 -5.06 12.85 -13.05
CA LYS A 91 -6.17 13.69 -12.65
C LYS A 91 -6.48 14.72 -13.74
N TYR A 92 -7.73 14.76 -14.16
CA TYR A 92 -8.30 15.70 -15.11
C TYR A 92 -9.27 16.63 -14.39
N ARG A 93 -9.27 17.91 -14.78
CA ARG A 93 -10.15 18.95 -14.24
C ARG A 93 -10.83 19.75 -15.34
N HIS A 94 -12.11 20.03 -15.17
CA HIS A 94 -12.89 20.97 -16.00
C HIS A 94 -13.78 21.81 -15.07
N GLY A 95 -13.34 23.04 -14.78
CA GLY A 95 -13.90 23.81 -13.66
C GLY A 95 -13.75 23.05 -12.34
N ASP A 96 -14.87 22.87 -11.63
CA ASP A 96 -14.93 22.09 -10.38
C ASP A 96 -15.07 20.57 -10.61
N GLN A 97 -15.34 20.12 -11.84
CA GLN A 97 -15.45 18.70 -12.18
C GLN A 97 -14.08 18.02 -12.17
N ILE A 98 -14.01 16.80 -11.64
CA ILE A 98 -12.78 16.03 -11.50
C ILE A 98 -13.01 14.61 -12.04
N VAL A 99 -12.10 14.14 -12.89
CA VAL A 99 -12.05 12.74 -13.32
C VAL A 99 -10.64 12.21 -13.10
N ILE A 100 -10.49 11.02 -12.52
CA ILE A 100 -9.20 10.37 -12.32
C ILE A 100 -9.13 9.12 -13.20
N VAL A 101 -8.20 9.13 -14.16
CA VAL A 101 -7.96 8.02 -15.10
C VAL A 101 -6.90 7.08 -14.52
N ILE A 102 -7.21 5.78 -14.51
CA ILE A 102 -6.43 4.69 -13.93
C ILE A 102 -6.33 3.51 -14.92
N HIS A 103 -5.66 2.42 -14.51
CA HIS A 103 -5.50 1.20 -15.32
C HIS A 103 -4.99 1.50 -16.74
N ASP A 104 -3.85 2.19 -16.84
CA ASP A 104 -3.15 2.53 -18.09
C ASP A 104 -4.07 3.18 -19.15
N GLY A 105 -4.98 4.04 -18.69
CA GLY A 105 -5.91 4.78 -19.55
C GLY A 105 -7.25 4.10 -19.81
N LYS A 106 -7.49 2.91 -19.25
CA LYS A 106 -8.68 2.09 -19.51
C LYS A 106 -9.78 2.19 -18.46
N GLY A 107 -9.45 2.65 -17.24
CA GLY A 107 -10.42 2.88 -16.18
C GLY A 107 -10.51 4.35 -15.78
N TRP A 108 -11.62 4.76 -15.20
CA TRP A 108 -11.79 6.07 -14.59
C TRP A 108 -12.71 6.02 -13.36
N PHE A 109 -12.63 7.05 -12.52
CA PHE A 109 -13.62 7.36 -11.50
C PHE A 109 -13.70 8.88 -11.22
N ASP A 110 -14.86 9.34 -10.76
CA ASP A 110 -15.07 10.66 -10.16
C ASP A 110 -14.83 10.54 -8.64
N PRO A 111 -13.94 11.33 -8.02
CA PRO A 111 -13.73 11.30 -6.57
C PRO A 111 -14.83 12.00 -5.74
N LEU A 112 -15.80 12.65 -6.38
CA LEU A 112 -16.93 13.35 -5.74
C LEU A 112 -18.25 12.57 -5.81
N SER A 113 -18.28 11.39 -6.46
CA SER A 113 -19.43 10.50 -6.55
C SER A 113 -19.01 9.03 -6.65
N ASP A 114 -19.97 8.10 -6.75
CA ASP A 114 -19.68 6.68 -7.00
C ASP A 114 -19.44 6.35 -8.50
N ALA A 115 -19.44 7.36 -9.38
CA ALA A 115 -19.34 7.17 -10.82
C ALA A 115 -17.94 6.69 -11.24
N LYS A 116 -17.89 5.57 -11.98
CA LYS A 116 -16.66 4.90 -12.41
C LYS A 116 -16.91 3.95 -13.58
N GLY A 117 -15.83 3.48 -14.21
CA GLY A 117 -15.86 2.37 -15.15
C GLY A 117 -14.87 2.54 -16.29
N ASP A 118 -15.33 2.29 -17.51
CA ASP A 118 -14.56 2.34 -18.74
C ASP A 118 -14.90 3.57 -19.60
N VAL A 119 -14.35 3.64 -20.81
CA VAL A 119 -14.58 4.75 -21.75
C VAL A 119 -16.05 4.93 -22.16
N PHE A 120 -16.88 3.87 -22.14
CA PHE A 120 -18.31 4.00 -22.47
C PHE A 120 -19.10 4.59 -21.30
N SER A 121 -18.81 4.15 -20.07
CA SER A 121 -19.42 4.75 -18.88
C SER A 121 -18.94 6.20 -18.67
N LEU A 122 -17.73 6.53 -19.13
CA LEU A 122 -17.22 7.89 -19.16
C LEU A 122 -18.01 8.78 -20.12
N MET A 123 -18.22 8.36 -21.37
CA MET A 123 -19.00 9.16 -22.33
C MET A 123 -20.47 9.32 -21.89
N THR A 124 -21.05 8.29 -21.26
CA THR A 124 -22.35 8.37 -20.59
C THR A 124 -22.36 9.47 -19.52
N HIS A 125 -21.35 9.49 -18.64
CA HIS A 125 -21.23 10.45 -17.55
C HIS A 125 -20.95 11.89 -18.03
N LEU A 126 -20.07 12.06 -19.03
CA LEU A 126 -19.68 13.38 -19.56
C LEU A 126 -20.80 14.07 -20.34
N HIS A 127 -21.66 13.31 -21.04
CA HIS A 127 -22.68 13.86 -21.94
C HIS A 127 -24.13 13.61 -21.49
N GLY A 128 -24.36 12.81 -20.45
CA GLY A 128 -25.71 12.46 -19.98
C GLY A 128 -26.49 11.54 -20.94
N VAL A 129 -25.80 10.86 -21.85
CA VAL A 129 -26.38 10.07 -22.96
C VAL A 129 -26.48 8.58 -22.62
N GLY A 130 -27.37 7.86 -23.31
CA GLY A 130 -27.48 6.40 -23.17
C GLY A 130 -26.31 5.63 -23.81
N PHE A 131 -26.09 4.38 -23.38
CA PHE A 131 -24.97 3.53 -23.82
C PHE A 131 -24.80 3.40 -25.34
N ALA A 132 -25.91 3.31 -26.09
CA ALA A 132 -25.85 3.21 -27.56
C ALA A 132 -25.29 4.49 -28.23
N GLU A 133 -25.60 5.66 -27.67
CA GLU A 133 -25.07 6.94 -28.15
C GLU A 133 -23.63 7.15 -27.66
N ALA A 134 -23.34 6.82 -26.39
CA ALA A 134 -21.98 6.78 -25.86
C ALA A 134 -21.05 5.92 -26.75
N THR A 135 -21.51 4.76 -27.22
CA THR A 135 -20.78 3.88 -28.14
C THR A 135 -20.46 4.56 -29.47
N LEU A 136 -21.42 5.28 -30.07
CA LEU A 136 -21.21 6.04 -31.30
C LEU A 136 -20.23 7.21 -31.11
N LEU A 137 -20.20 7.83 -29.93
CA LEU A 137 -19.23 8.88 -29.59
C LEU A 137 -17.82 8.30 -29.37
N VAL A 138 -17.68 7.17 -28.66
CA VAL A 138 -16.39 6.45 -28.52
C VAL A 138 -15.83 6.05 -29.89
N ALA A 139 -16.67 5.54 -30.80
CA ALA A 139 -16.24 5.16 -32.15
C ALA A 139 -15.66 6.34 -32.96
N ARG A 140 -16.06 7.59 -32.69
CA ARG A 140 -15.49 8.80 -33.32
C ARG A 140 -14.12 9.20 -32.78
N LEU A 141 -13.72 8.67 -31.63
CA LEU A 141 -12.41 8.91 -31.00
C LEU A 141 -11.35 7.86 -31.37
N VAL A 142 -11.68 6.91 -32.25
CA VAL A 142 -10.72 5.93 -32.76
C VAL A 142 -9.65 6.64 -33.59
N GLY A 143 -8.39 6.51 -33.17
CA GLY A 143 -7.26 7.22 -33.79
C GLY A 143 -7.03 8.64 -33.26
N HIS A 144 -7.79 9.10 -32.26
CA HIS A 144 -7.47 10.31 -31.53
C HIS A 144 -6.30 10.05 -30.58
N GLU A 145 -5.17 10.73 -30.77
CA GLU A 145 -4.05 10.72 -29.83
C GLU A 145 -4.34 11.70 -28.68
N PRO A 146 -4.60 11.22 -27.45
CA PRO A 146 -4.82 12.09 -26.32
C PRO A 146 -3.54 12.82 -25.89
N ARG A 147 -3.69 13.95 -25.22
CA ARG A 147 -2.58 14.72 -24.66
C ARG A 147 -1.91 13.93 -23.56
N GLU A 148 -0.71 13.44 -23.81
CA GLU A 148 0.06 12.76 -22.76
C GLU A 148 0.51 13.74 -21.66
N PRO A 149 0.48 13.34 -20.38
CA PRO A 149 1.02 14.13 -19.28
C PRO A 149 2.54 14.28 -19.44
N VAL A 150 2.99 15.45 -19.91
CA VAL A 150 4.41 15.79 -19.99
C VAL A 150 4.99 15.95 -18.59
N TRP A 151 5.49 14.84 -18.03
CA TRP A 151 6.13 14.79 -16.71
C TRP A 151 7.44 15.61 -16.72
N LYS A 152 7.34 16.91 -16.48
CA LYS A 152 8.49 17.82 -16.28
C LYS A 152 9.28 17.42 -15.04
N ARG A 153 10.13 16.42 -15.20
CA ARG A 153 11.10 15.99 -14.20
C ARG A 153 12.12 17.11 -14.04
N GLN A 154 11.97 17.92 -12.98
CA GLN A 154 13.18 18.37 -12.30
C GLN A 154 13.92 17.11 -11.87
N ALA A 155 14.97 16.77 -12.62
CA ALA A 155 15.91 15.79 -12.18
C ALA A 155 16.60 16.38 -10.95
N ARG A 156 16.05 16.11 -9.75
CA ARG A 156 16.87 16.07 -8.54
C ARG A 156 18.12 15.32 -8.95
N LYS A 157 19.29 15.98 -8.87
CA LYS A 157 20.59 15.35 -9.13
C LYS A 157 20.54 14.00 -8.42
N ARG A 158 20.48 12.90 -9.19
CA ARG A 158 20.69 11.60 -8.58
C ARG A 158 22.09 11.71 -8.00
N GLY A 159 22.21 11.48 -6.69
CA GLY A 159 23.50 11.10 -6.15
C GLY A 159 23.98 9.84 -6.88
N PRO A 160 25.22 9.39 -6.63
CA PRO A 160 25.62 8.03 -7.03
C PRO A 160 24.52 7.02 -6.65
N ASP A 161 24.35 5.98 -7.47
CA ASP A 161 23.34 4.94 -7.23
C ASP A 161 23.83 4.03 -6.11
N LEU A 162 23.83 4.57 -4.90
CA LEU A 162 24.41 3.97 -3.72
C LEU A 162 23.67 2.67 -3.38
N GLY A 163 24.45 1.63 -3.11
CA GLY A 163 23.97 0.33 -2.69
C GLY A 163 23.08 0.44 -1.45
N VAL A 164 22.24 -0.56 -1.21
CA VAL A 164 21.32 -0.55 -0.05
C VAL A 164 22.10 -0.37 1.26
N ALA A 165 23.19 -1.10 1.45
CA ALA A 165 24.06 -0.99 2.63
C ALA A 165 24.71 0.39 2.79
N GLU A 166 25.10 1.05 1.69
CA GLU A 166 25.66 2.42 1.71
C GLU A 166 24.59 3.45 2.10
N ARG A 167 23.38 3.34 1.51
CA ARG A 167 22.25 4.20 1.86
C ARG A 167 21.77 4.02 3.30
N TRP A 168 21.88 2.82 3.85
CA TRP A 168 21.66 2.55 5.27
C TRP A 168 22.74 3.21 6.14
N SER A 169 24.01 3.01 5.79
CA SER A 169 25.16 3.50 6.55
C SER A 169 25.24 5.02 6.59
N GLY A 170 24.84 5.70 5.51
CA GLY A 170 24.75 7.16 5.44
C GLY A 170 23.60 7.79 6.24
N ARG A 171 22.75 7.01 6.92
CA ARG A 171 21.71 7.54 7.82
C ARG A 171 22.17 7.59 9.26
N ARG A 172 21.59 8.54 10.01
CA ARG A 172 21.78 8.64 11.46
C ARG A 172 20.98 7.55 12.17
N LYS A 173 21.51 7.07 13.30
CA LYS A 173 20.72 6.32 14.29
C LYS A 173 19.80 7.31 15.02
N PRO A 174 18.58 6.91 15.44
CA PRO A 174 17.80 7.70 16.39
C PRO A 174 18.59 7.96 17.69
N TRP A 175 18.32 9.07 18.36
CA TRP A 175 18.89 9.41 19.67
C TRP A 175 17.82 10.04 20.58
N PRO A 176 17.97 9.99 21.91
CA PRO A 176 17.02 10.62 22.84
C PRO A 176 16.71 12.08 22.46
N GLY A 177 15.43 12.37 22.23
CA GLY A 177 14.93 13.68 21.79
C GLY A 177 14.75 13.85 20.28
N SER A 178 15.32 12.97 19.44
CA SER A 178 15.07 12.98 18.00
C SER A 178 13.59 12.69 17.69
N THR A 179 13.09 13.12 16.54
CA THR A 179 11.68 12.90 16.16
C THR A 179 11.38 11.40 16.00
N THR A 180 12.34 10.63 15.48
CA THR A 180 12.22 9.17 15.36
C THR A 180 12.20 8.48 16.72
N TRP A 181 13.01 8.94 17.68
CA TRP A 181 12.98 8.44 19.06
C TRP A 181 11.64 8.72 19.74
N ARG A 182 11.15 9.96 19.63
CA ARG A 182 9.83 10.35 20.18
C ARG A 182 8.71 9.54 19.55
N TYR A 183 8.73 9.32 18.22
CA TYR A 183 7.77 8.43 17.58
C TYR A 183 7.78 7.00 18.14
N LEU A 184 8.96 6.42 18.40
CA LEU A 184 9.07 5.07 18.96
C LEU A 184 8.61 4.99 20.42
N ARG A 185 8.97 5.98 21.23
CA ARG A 185 8.68 5.98 22.67
C ARG A 185 7.27 6.50 22.98
N ASP A 186 6.90 7.63 22.41
CA ASP A 186 5.69 8.38 22.75
C ASP A 186 4.50 7.84 21.91
N ASP A 187 4.56 7.85 20.58
CA ASP A 187 3.47 7.35 19.72
C ASP A 187 3.34 5.82 19.70
N ARG A 188 4.46 5.11 19.86
CA ARG A 188 4.54 3.63 19.78
C ARG A 188 4.74 2.93 21.13
N HIS A 189 4.93 3.67 22.22
CA HIS A 189 5.00 3.13 23.59
C HIS A 189 6.11 2.09 23.81
N LEU A 190 7.13 2.03 22.95
CA LEU A 190 8.25 1.13 23.10
C LEU A 190 9.15 1.60 24.26
N PRO A 191 9.51 0.73 25.23
CA PRO A 191 10.40 1.10 26.32
C PRO A 191 11.77 1.58 25.82
N GLU A 192 12.33 2.62 26.44
CA GLU A 192 13.62 3.19 26.04
C GLU A 192 14.77 2.16 26.02
N ALA A 193 14.70 1.12 26.87
CA ALA A 193 15.64 0.00 26.87
C ALA A 193 15.61 -0.82 25.56
N VAL A 194 14.41 -1.08 25.02
CA VAL A 194 14.22 -1.84 23.77
C VAL A 194 14.67 -1.01 22.57
N ILE A 195 14.31 0.28 22.55
CA ILE A 195 14.79 1.23 21.52
C ILE A 195 16.33 1.31 21.55
N SER A 196 16.92 1.45 22.74
CA SER A 196 18.38 1.52 22.93
C SER A 196 19.09 0.24 22.49
N ALA A 197 18.53 -0.93 22.80
CA ALA A 197 19.05 -2.21 22.33
C ALA A 197 19.03 -2.29 20.79
N ALA A 198 17.92 -1.94 20.15
CA ALA A 198 17.81 -1.99 18.70
C ALA A 198 18.80 -1.04 18.00
N ILE A 199 19.03 0.15 18.56
CA ILE A 199 20.06 1.11 18.10
C ILE A 199 21.49 0.55 18.27
N ARG A 200 21.75 -0.12 19.39
CA ARG A 200 23.06 -0.75 19.71
C ARG A 200 23.39 -1.87 18.71
N HIS A 201 22.41 -2.71 18.37
CA HIS A 201 22.55 -3.78 17.37
C HIS A 201 22.50 -3.28 15.90
N ASP A 202 22.51 -1.97 15.70
CA ASP A 202 22.46 -1.32 14.38
C ASP A 202 21.21 -1.65 13.55
N LEU A 203 20.07 -1.84 14.22
CA LEU A 203 18.83 -2.26 13.56
C LEU A 203 17.94 -1.09 13.13
N LEU A 204 18.19 0.12 13.68
CA LEU A 204 17.36 1.31 13.45
C LEU A 204 18.13 2.48 12.82
N ARG A 205 17.44 3.23 11.96
CA ARG A 205 17.87 4.51 11.38
C ARG A 205 16.74 5.52 11.34
N GLU A 206 17.11 6.79 11.22
CA GLU A 206 16.18 7.89 11.00
C GLU A 206 15.82 8.03 9.51
N GLY A 207 14.52 8.04 9.25
CA GLY A 207 13.92 8.31 7.95
C GLY A 207 13.39 9.74 7.81
N PRO A 208 12.94 10.13 6.60
CA PRO A 208 12.27 11.40 6.37
C PRO A 208 11.05 11.60 7.28
N ARG A 209 10.77 12.85 7.66
CA ARG A 209 9.59 13.23 8.49
C ARG A 209 9.50 12.48 9.84
N GLY A 210 10.63 12.10 10.43
CA GLY A 210 10.66 11.38 11.71
C GLY A 210 10.19 9.92 11.63
N SER A 211 10.11 9.35 10.43
CA SER A 211 9.89 7.92 10.28
C SER A 211 11.08 7.12 10.81
N MET A 212 10.80 5.94 11.33
CA MET A 212 11.79 4.93 11.70
C MET A 212 12.05 4.03 10.49
N TRP A 213 13.32 3.71 10.27
CA TRP A 213 13.77 2.69 9.32
C TRP A 213 14.32 1.49 10.09
N ALA A 214 13.84 0.27 9.78
CA ALA A 214 14.25 -0.97 10.44
C ALA A 214 14.93 -1.93 9.46
N ALA A 215 16.19 -2.29 9.71
CA ALA A 215 17.01 -3.07 8.77
C ALA A 215 16.54 -4.52 8.63
N HIS A 216 16.40 -4.97 7.38
CA HIS A 216 16.43 -6.38 7.02
C HIS A 216 17.86 -6.80 6.71
N ARG A 217 18.25 -8.01 7.14
CA ARG A 217 19.58 -8.57 6.90
C ARG A 217 19.53 -10.00 6.37
N ASP A 218 20.55 -10.38 5.61
CA ASP A 218 20.80 -11.75 5.13
C ASP A 218 21.48 -12.63 6.19
N GLY A 219 21.97 -13.82 5.80
CA GLY A 219 22.71 -14.73 6.69
C GLY A 219 24.01 -14.13 7.22
N GLU A 220 24.72 -13.37 6.37
CA GLU A 220 26.00 -12.72 6.68
C GLU A 220 25.84 -11.42 7.51
N GLY A 221 24.61 -10.99 7.76
CA GLY A 221 24.30 -9.78 8.51
C GLY A 221 24.39 -8.49 7.69
N VAL A 222 24.53 -8.58 6.36
CA VAL A 222 24.55 -7.42 5.46
C VAL A 222 23.13 -6.86 5.32
N VAL A 223 22.99 -5.53 5.29
CA VAL A 223 21.68 -4.88 5.17
C VAL A 223 21.17 -4.98 3.74
N THR A 224 20.16 -5.81 3.54
CA THR A 224 19.52 -6.07 2.23
C THR A 224 18.37 -5.12 1.93
N GLY A 225 17.81 -4.45 2.94
CA GLY A 225 16.70 -3.52 2.82
C GLY A 225 16.30 -2.95 4.18
N TRP A 226 15.24 -2.15 4.22
CA TRP A 226 14.64 -1.72 5.49
C TRP A 226 13.13 -1.47 5.35
N GLU A 227 12.39 -1.77 6.41
CA GLU A 227 11.01 -1.29 6.59
C GLU A 227 11.03 0.21 6.87
N GLU A 228 10.02 0.94 6.40
CA GLU A 228 9.82 2.35 6.75
C GLU A 228 8.47 2.52 7.46
N ARG A 229 8.48 3.10 8.67
CA ARG A 229 7.26 3.29 9.47
C ARG A 229 7.31 4.63 10.20
N GLY A 230 6.31 5.48 9.96
CA GLY A 230 6.13 6.78 10.63
C GLY A 230 4.68 6.97 11.08
N PRO A 231 4.29 8.17 11.55
CA PRO A 231 2.90 8.47 11.90
C PRO A 231 1.95 8.27 10.71
N GLU A 232 2.31 8.83 9.55
CA GLU A 232 1.49 8.82 8.31
C GLU A 232 2.16 8.02 7.17
N TRP A 233 3.15 7.18 7.47
CA TRP A 233 3.97 6.51 6.45
C TRP A 233 4.18 5.02 6.75
N ARG A 234 4.02 4.20 5.72
CA ARG A 234 4.44 2.79 5.67
C ARG A 234 5.12 2.57 4.32
N GLY A 235 6.26 1.89 4.31
CA GLY A 235 6.99 1.60 3.08
C GLY A 235 8.06 0.53 3.27
N PHE A 236 8.80 0.28 2.20
CA PHE A 236 10.01 -0.54 2.22
C PHE A 236 11.05 0.11 1.30
N SER A 237 12.32 -0.05 1.62
CA SER A 237 13.45 0.51 0.88
C SER A 237 13.38 0.19 -0.62
N THR A 238 13.34 1.22 -1.48
CA THR A 238 13.41 1.03 -2.93
C THR A 238 14.70 0.31 -3.32
N GLY A 239 14.59 -0.76 -4.11
CA GLY A 239 15.72 -1.59 -4.54
C GLY A 239 16.32 -2.51 -3.46
N GLY A 240 15.68 -2.64 -2.29
CA GLY A 240 16.07 -3.60 -1.27
C GLY A 240 15.21 -4.87 -1.27
N ALA A 241 15.72 -5.93 -0.64
CA ALA A 241 15.06 -7.21 -0.46
C ALA A 241 14.52 -7.39 0.97
N LYS A 242 13.26 -7.84 1.08
CA LYS A 242 12.60 -8.20 2.34
C LYS A 242 13.09 -9.55 2.87
N VAL A 243 14.29 -9.60 3.44
CA VAL A 243 14.78 -10.81 4.11
C VAL A 243 14.12 -10.92 5.50
N LEU A 244 14.80 -10.58 6.59
CA LEU A 244 14.17 -10.47 7.91
C LEU A 244 14.77 -9.29 8.69
N PHE A 245 13.94 -8.49 9.35
CA PHE A 245 14.36 -7.76 10.55
C PHE A 245 14.61 -8.78 11.67
N ARG A 246 15.63 -8.56 12.52
CA ARG A 246 16.03 -9.50 13.57
C ARG A 246 16.45 -8.75 14.84
N PHE A 247 15.76 -8.99 15.95
CA PHE A 247 16.01 -8.39 17.27
C PHE A 247 16.11 -9.48 18.34
N GLY A 248 17.24 -9.55 19.04
CA GLY A 248 17.55 -10.60 20.02
C GLY A 248 18.84 -11.34 19.70
N PRO A 249 19.23 -12.34 20.50
CA PRO A 249 20.42 -13.17 20.24
C PRO A 249 20.27 -13.99 18.96
N CYS A 250 21.32 -14.07 18.14
CA CYS A 250 21.27 -14.80 16.87
C CYS A 250 21.24 -16.33 17.04
N ASP A 251 21.70 -16.81 18.19
CA ASP A 251 21.78 -18.20 18.64
C ASP A 251 20.56 -18.65 19.46
N ALA A 252 19.62 -17.76 19.76
CA ALA A 252 18.35 -18.08 20.40
C ALA A 252 17.61 -19.23 19.70
N LEU A 253 17.02 -20.15 20.48
CA LEU A 253 16.30 -21.33 19.96
C LEU A 253 14.78 -21.12 19.84
N ARG A 254 14.24 -19.98 20.31
CA ARG A 254 12.84 -19.61 20.09
C ARG A 254 12.76 -18.50 19.03
N LEU A 255 12.16 -18.77 17.88
CA LEU A 255 12.05 -17.82 16.77
C LEU A 255 10.63 -17.25 16.68
N CYS A 256 10.44 -16.02 17.12
CA CYS A 256 9.14 -15.33 17.09
C CYS A 256 8.98 -14.53 15.80
N VAL A 257 8.10 -14.97 14.91
CA VAL A 257 7.87 -14.33 13.61
C VAL A 257 6.64 -13.40 13.67
N THR A 258 6.85 -12.12 13.39
CA THR A 258 5.83 -11.05 13.38
C THR A 258 5.70 -10.38 12.01
N GLU A 259 4.70 -9.50 11.86
CA GLU A 259 4.41 -8.83 10.59
C GLU A 259 5.11 -7.48 10.39
N ALA A 260 5.42 -6.70 11.43
CA ALA A 260 6.31 -5.53 11.32
C ALA A 260 7.39 -5.46 12.42
N ALA A 261 8.48 -4.72 12.16
CA ALA A 261 9.59 -4.57 13.11
C ALA A 261 9.16 -3.94 14.45
N ILE A 262 8.12 -3.09 14.44
CA ILE A 262 7.53 -2.55 15.68
C ILE A 262 6.91 -3.67 16.52
N ASP A 263 6.26 -4.65 15.90
CA ASP A 263 5.58 -5.74 16.59
C ASP A 263 6.59 -6.74 17.16
N ALA A 264 7.68 -7.01 16.43
CA ALA A 264 8.83 -7.76 16.96
C ALA A 264 9.42 -7.09 18.21
N MET A 265 9.62 -5.76 18.17
CA MET A 265 10.09 -5.00 19.33
C MET A 265 9.04 -4.90 20.45
N SER A 266 7.74 -4.87 20.12
CA SER A 266 6.65 -4.76 21.09
C SER A 266 6.43 -6.06 21.85
N LEU A 267 6.44 -7.20 21.14
CA LEU A 267 6.44 -8.53 21.75
C LEU A 267 7.67 -8.74 22.64
N ALA A 268 8.86 -8.35 22.16
CA ALA A 268 10.07 -8.39 22.99
C ALA A 268 9.96 -7.50 24.24
N ALA A 269 9.25 -6.37 24.19
CA ALA A 269 8.96 -5.55 25.37
C ALA A 269 7.98 -6.26 26.33
N LEU A 270 6.92 -6.86 25.80
CA LEU A 270 5.89 -7.57 26.57
C LEU A 270 6.45 -8.79 27.32
N GLU A 271 7.37 -9.52 26.70
CA GLU A 271 8.07 -10.69 27.26
C GLU A 271 9.34 -10.32 28.06
N SER A 272 9.60 -9.04 28.34
CA SER A 272 10.79 -8.55 29.07
C SER A 272 12.15 -8.88 28.43
N THR A 273 12.17 -8.98 27.10
CA THR A 273 13.35 -9.22 26.25
C THR A 273 14.07 -10.51 26.65
N ARG A 274 13.39 -11.65 26.45
CA ARG A 274 13.89 -12.96 26.81
C ARG A 274 15.22 -13.26 26.11
N ARG A 275 16.14 -13.93 26.82
CA ARG A 275 17.46 -14.30 26.31
C ARG A 275 17.47 -15.52 25.39
N ASP A 276 16.37 -16.27 25.36
CA ASP A 276 16.19 -17.48 24.54
C ASP A 276 15.47 -17.21 23.22
N SER A 277 15.05 -15.96 22.96
CA SER A 277 14.12 -15.60 21.89
C SER A 277 14.75 -14.63 20.89
N LEU A 278 14.63 -14.95 19.60
CA LEU A 278 14.90 -14.09 18.46
C LEU A 278 13.58 -13.61 17.87
N TYR A 279 13.32 -12.31 17.95
CA TYR A 279 12.12 -11.68 17.40
C TYR A 279 12.43 -11.19 15.99
N VAL A 280 11.70 -11.69 14.99
CA VAL A 280 11.92 -11.35 13.58
C VAL A 280 10.68 -10.78 12.94
N SER A 281 10.87 -9.97 11.90
CA SER A 281 9.75 -9.48 11.10
C SER A 281 9.92 -9.71 9.59
N THR A 282 8.79 -9.98 8.95
CA THR A 282 8.61 -10.16 7.51
C THR A 282 8.49 -8.83 6.75
N GLY A 283 8.24 -7.71 7.43
CA GLY A 283 8.04 -6.41 6.79
C GLY A 283 6.71 -6.28 6.05
N GLY A 284 5.65 -6.88 6.58
CA GLY A 284 4.26 -6.74 6.15
C GLY A 284 3.92 -7.47 4.86
N GLY A 285 4.59 -8.59 4.59
CA GLY A 285 4.33 -9.39 3.40
C GLY A 285 5.25 -10.59 3.27
N TRP A 286 4.69 -11.70 2.81
CA TRP A 286 5.40 -12.98 2.66
C TRP A 286 6.11 -13.10 1.30
N ALA A 287 7.37 -12.68 1.21
CA ALA A 287 8.18 -12.83 -0.01
C ALA A 287 8.94 -14.18 -0.03
N PRO A 288 9.30 -14.74 -1.20
CA PRO A 288 10.06 -16.00 -1.28
C PRO A 288 11.40 -15.97 -0.54
N VAL A 289 12.07 -14.81 -0.53
CA VAL A 289 13.32 -14.60 0.23
C VAL A 289 13.10 -14.52 1.75
N THR A 290 11.90 -14.12 2.19
CA THR A 290 11.48 -14.16 3.61
C THR A 290 11.23 -15.61 4.02
N ASP A 291 10.49 -16.37 3.20
CA ASP A 291 10.19 -17.79 3.41
C ASP A 291 11.47 -18.62 3.52
N ALA A 292 12.40 -18.46 2.58
CA ALA A 292 13.70 -19.13 2.60
C ALA A 292 14.54 -18.77 3.85
N ALA A 293 14.50 -17.51 4.30
CA ALA A 293 15.22 -17.08 5.50
C ALA A 293 14.61 -17.64 6.80
N ILE A 294 13.28 -17.77 6.87
CA ILE A 294 12.59 -18.42 8.00
C ILE A 294 12.93 -19.92 8.00
N ARG A 295 12.86 -20.59 6.85
CA ARG A 295 13.21 -22.02 6.69
C ARG A 295 14.65 -22.32 7.09
N LEU A 296 15.60 -21.48 6.70
CA LEU A 296 17.01 -21.61 7.08
C LEU A 296 17.21 -21.52 8.60
N LEU A 297 16.47 -20.63 9.28
CA LEU A 297 16.50 -20.54 10.74
C LEU A 297 15.76 -21.73 11.40
N ALA A 298 14.65 -22.17 10.82
CA ALA A 298 13.84 -23.32 11.27
C ALA A 298 14.60 -24.65 11.23
N ALA A 299 15.55 -24.80 10.31
CA ALA A 299 16.40 -25.99 10.19
C ALA A 299 17.42 -26.18 11.33
N ARG A 300 17.48 -25.27 12.31
CA ARG A 300 18.35 -25.40 13.49
C ARG A 300 17.77 -26.44 14.45
N GLU A 301 18.60 -27.40 14.86
CA GLU A 301 18.19 -28.45 15.80
C GLU A 301 17.65 -27.85 17.11
N GLY A 302 16.52 -28.38 17.59
CA GLY A 302 15.87 -27.92 18.81
C GLY A 302 15.16 -26.56 18.71
N LEU A 303 15.02 -25.96 17.52
CA LEU A 303 14.31 -24.69 17.38
C LEU A 303 12.79 -24.84 17.61
N LEU A 304 12.23 -23.91 18.40
CA LEU A 304 10.81 -23.64 18.50
C LEU A 304 10.44 -22.46 17.58
N LEU A 305 9.64 -22.73 16.55
CA LEU A 305 9.10 -21.69 15.67
C LEU A 305 7.78 -21.17 16.23
N VAL A 306 7.76 -19.88 16.60
CA VAL A 306 6.60 -19.22 17.19
C VAL A 306 5.97 -18.31 16.14
N ALA A 307 4.76 -18.66 15.68
CA ALA A 307 3.92 -17.74 14.93
C ALA A 307 3.38 -16.68 15.88
N ALA A 308 3.92 -15.47 15.82
CA ALA A 308 3.47 -14.33 16.62
C ALA A 308 2.86 -13.26 15.69
N THR A 309 1.88 -13.69 14.88
CA THR A 309 1.24 -12.90 13.83
C THR A 309 -0.02 -12.20 14.33
N ASP A 310 -0.42 -11.15 13.61
CA ASP A 310 -1.49 -10.23 13.97
C ASP A 310 -2.83 -10.94 14.20
N ASN A 311 -3.74 -10.32 14.95
CA ASN A 311 -5.07 -10.87 15.27
C ASN A 311 -6.06 -10.63 14.11
N ASN A 312 -5.72 -11.15 12.93
CA ASN A 312 -6.53 -11.02 11.72
C ASN A 312 -6.33 -12.21 10.75
N ALA A 313 -7.15 -12.28 9.69
CA ALA A 313 -7.14 -13.39 8.73
C ALA A 313 -5.83 -13.53 7.91
N GLN A 314 -5.06 -12.44 7.74
CA GLN A 314 -3.73 -12.51 7.13
C GLN A 314 -2.72 -13.13 8.10
N GLY A 315 -2.73 -12.70 9.36
CA GLY A 315 -1.89 -13.29 10.41
C GLY A 315 -2.18 -14.76 10.64
N ASP A 316 -3.44 -15.18 10.53
CA ASP A 316 -3.82 -16.60 10.57
C ASP A 316 -3.30 -17.40 9.36
N THR A 317 -3.35 -16.81 8.17
CA THR A 317 -2.75 -17.41 6.97
C THR A 317 -1.22 -17.57 7.13
N TYR A 318 -0.55 -16.61 7.78
CA TYR A 318 0.89 -16.68 8.04
C TYR A 318 1.23 -17.70 9.13
N ALA A 319 0.41 -17.85 10.17
CA ALA A 319 0.59 -18.88 11.18
C ALA A 319 0.55 -20.30 10.60
N VAL A 320 -0.43 -20.60 9.72
CA VAL A 320 -0.52 -21.91 9.04
C VAL A 320 0.72 -22.20 8.17
N ARG A 321 1.31 -21.17 7.55
CA ARG A 321 2.58 -21.32 6.80
C ARG A 321 3.75 -21.62 7.73
N LEU A 322 3.82 -20.96 8.88
CA LEU A 322 4.86 -21.20 9.89
C LEU A 322 4.74 -22.60 10.48
N GLU A 323 3.53 -23.08 10.76
CA GLU A 323 3.27 -24.45 11.21
C GLU A 323 3.79 -25.49 10.20
N ALA A 324 3.50 -25.28 8.91
CA ALA A 324 4.03 -26.13 7.84
C ALA A 324 5.57 -26.12 7.79
N VAL A 325 6.20 -24.94 7.92
CA VAL A 325 7.66 -24.79 7.96
C VAL A 325 8.27 -25.52 9.17
N ALA A 326 7.69 -25.38 10.37
CA ALA A 326 8.16 -26.07 11.57
C ALA A 326 8.10 -27.60 11.38
N ARG A 327 6.96 -28.11 10.89
CA ARG A 327 6.74 -29.53 10.64
C ARG A 327 7.70 -30.09 9.58
N GLU A 328 7.96 -29.34 8.51
CA GLU A 328 8.91 -29.72 7.45
C GLU A 328 10.36 -29.72 7.94
N ALA A 329 10.71 -28.89 8.92
CA ALA A 329 12.02 -28.89 9.58
C ALA A 329 12.15 -29.91 10.72
N GLY A 330 11.05 -30.56 11.14
CA GLY A 330 11.01 -31.40 12.34
C GLY A 330 11.13 -30.64 13.67
N GLY A 331 10.92 -29.32 13.65
CA GLY A 331 11.03 -28.43 14.81
C GLY A 331 9.73 -28.29 15.61
N GLY A 332 9.82 -27.62 16.76
CA GLY A 332 8.65 -27.28 17.57
C GLY A 332 7.83 -26.14 16.95
N PHE A 333 6.53 -26.09 17.25
CA PHE A 333 5.63 -25.01 16.83
C PHE A 333 4.79 -24.46 17.99
N GLU A 334 4.60 -23.14 18.02
CA GLU A 334 3.69 -22.43 18.93
C GLU A 334 2.96 -21.33 18.17
N ARG A 335 1.66 -21.12 18.43
CA ARG A 335 0.94 -19.90 18.01
C ARG A 335 0.78 -18.98 19.21
N LEU A 336 1.37 -17.79 19.11
CA LEU A 336 1.01 -16.64 19.92
C LEU A 336 0.16 -15.67 19.09
N ARG A 337 -0.78 -15.00 19.76
CA ARG A 337 -1.68 -14.01 19.18
C ARG A 337 -1.90 -12.91 20.22
N PRO A 338 -1.87 -11.62 19.84
CA PRO A 338 -2.29 -10.54 20.73
C PRO A 338 -3.81 -10.59 20.95
N ASP A 339 -4.30 -10.07 22.08
CA ASP A 339 -5.74 -9.90 22.28
C ASP A 339 -6.24 -8.70 21.47
N GLU A 340 -5.41 -7.66 21.38
CA GLU A 340 -5.59 -6.49 20.50
C GLU A 340 -5.26 -6.80 19.01
N GLU A 341 -5.34 -5.80 18.11
CA GLU A 341 -5.12 -5.97 16.65
C GLU A 341 -3.71 -6.47 16.28
N ASP A 342 -2.68 -5.90 16.91
CA ASP A 342 -1.26 -6.17 16.71
C ASP A 342 -0.51 -6.08 18.06
N TRP A 343 0.76 -6.51 18.09
CA TRP A 343 1.55 -6.48 19.33
C TRP A 343 1.87 -5.06 19.82
N ASN A 344 1.82 -4.05 18.95
CA ASN A 344 1.97 -2.65 19.35
C ASN A 344 0.72 -2.12 20.06
N ALA A 345 -0.47 -2.51 19.61
CA ALA A 345 -1.74 -2.22 20.25
C ALA A 345 -1.82 -2.89 21.63
N GLU A 346 -1.43 -4.17 21.73
CA GLU A 346 -1.31 -4.93 22.98
C GLU A 346 -0.39 -4.22 23.99
N LEU A 347 0.81 -3.81 23.56
CA LEU A 347 1.75 -3.04 24.39
C LEU A 347 1.14 -1.72 24.87
N LYS A 348 0.42 -1.00 24.01
CA LYS A 348 -0.27 0.25 24.37
C LYS A 348 -1.39 0.04 25.37
N ALA A 349 -2.20 -1.01 25.20
CA ALA A 349 -3.26 -1.38 26.14
C ALA A 349 -2.67 -1.67 27.53
N ARG A 350 -1.61 -2.49 27.59
CA ARG A 350 -0.91 -2.84 28.83
C ARG A 350 -0.27 -1.63 29.53
N VAL A 351 0.27 -0.66 28.79
CA VAL A 351 0.79 0.59 29.38
C VAL A 351 -0.35 1.46 29.93
N LYS A 352 -1.44 1.65 29.17
CA LYS A 352 -2.61 2.42 29.65
C LYS A 352 -3.22 1.83 30.92
N ASN A 353 -3.28 0.50 31.02
CA ASN A 353 -3.83 -0.21 32.19
C ASN A 353 -2.89 -0.22 33.41
N ARG A 354 -1.64 0.26 33.30
CA ARG A 354 -0.70 0.46 34.42
C ARG A 354 -0.68 1.90 34.95
N VAL A 355 -1.31 2.84 34.24
CA VAL A 355 -1.38 4.27 34.59
C VAL A 355 -2.76 4.64 35.18
N LYS A 356 -3.73 3.72 35.06
CA LYS A 356 -4.97 3.69 35.85
C LYS A 356 -4.72 2.97 37.17
#